data_AF-A0A975YCP8-F1
#
_entry.id   AF-A0A975YCP8-F1
#
_cell.length_a   1.000
_cell.length_b   1.000
_cell.length_c   1.000
_cell.angle_alpha   90.00
_cell.angle_beta   90.00
_cell.angle_gamma   90.00
#
_symmetry.space_group_name_H-M   'P 1'
#
loop_
_entity.id
_entity.type
_entity.pdbx_description
1 polymer ?
#
loop_
_entity_poly.entity_id
_entity_poly.type
_entity_poly.pdbx_seq_one_letter_code
_entity_poly.pdbx_strand_id
1 'polypeptide(L)' 'MRVRRTTALAGLTAVGTLLLTGCADRTESVTWTDEHGRACTGVAVVDSSDGDREVTSIDCDYPPAGRRPGDETWKPLPG' A
#
# COMPACT_ATOMS: atom_id res chain seq x y z
N MET A 1 -26.82 33.99 -43.73
CA MET A 1 -25.54 33.54 -43.12
C MET A 1 -25.84 32.28 -42.31
N ARG A 2 -25.31 31.11 -42.70
CA ARG A 2 -25.54 29.84 -42.00
C ARG A 2 -24.33 29.55 -41.10
N VAL A 3 -24.52 29.66 -39.80
CA VAL A 3 -23.48 29.35 -38.80
C VAL A 3 -23.35 27.83 -38.71
N ARG A 4 -22.29 27.28 -39.29
CA ARG A 4 -21.88 25.89 -39.09
C ARG A 4 -21.28 25.77 -37.68
N ARG A 5 -22.05 25.20 -36.74
CA ARG A 5 -21.54 24.76 -35.43
C ARG A 5 -21.06 23.31 -35.55
N THR A 6 -19.86 23.13 -36.08
CA THR A 6 -19.18 21.82 -36.12
C THR A 6 -18.37 21.61 -34.85
N THR A 7 -18.92 20.77 -33.97
CA THR A 7 -18.23 19.72 -33.20
C THR A 7 -16.80 20.00 -32.73
N ALA A 8 -16.66 20.39 -31.46
CA ALA A 8 -15.41 20.30 -30.69
C ALA A 8 -15.71 19.79 -29.27
N LEU A 9 -16.08 18.52 -29.15
CA LEU A 9 -16.30 17.82 -27.88
C LEU A 9 -15.75 16.39 -28.01
N ALA A 10 -14.43 16.24 -28.12
CA ALA A 10 -13.81 14.91 -28.15
C ALA A 10 -12.39 14.86 -27.56
N GLY A 11 -11.92 15.90 -26.85
CA GLY A 11 -10.54 15.97 -26.34
C GLY A 11 -10.37 15.83 -24.82
N LEU A 12 -11.46 15.87 -24.04
CA LEU A 12 -11.36 16.02 -22.57
C LEU A 12 -11.35 14.70 -21.78
N THR A 13 -11.71 13.57 -22.38
CA THR A 13 -11.85 12.30 -21.65
C THR A 13 -10.52 11.57 -21.42
N ALA A 14 -9.50 11.81 -22.24
CA ALA A 14 -8.22 11.09 -22.15
C ALA A 14 -7.29 11.62 -21.04
N VAL A 15 -7.45 12.87 -20.60
CA VAL A 15 -6.63 13.46 -19.53
C VAL A 15 -7.13 13.05 -18.14
N GLY A 16 -8.45 12.82 -17.99
CA GLY A 16 -9.06 12.47 -16.71
C GLY A 16 -8.64 11.10 -16.17
N THR A 17 -8.27 10.15 -17.03
CA THR A 17 -7.90 8.79 -16.61
C THR A 17 -6.47 8.68 -16.06
N LEU A 18 -5.56 9.56 -16.47
CA LEU A 18 -4.15 9.56 -16.00
C LEU A 18 -3.99 10.11 -14.58
N LEU A 19 -4.94 10.93 -14.10
CA LEU A 19 -4.92 11.46 -12.73
C LEU A 19 -5.35 10.40 -11.68
N LEU A 20 -6.05 9.35 -12.10
CA LEU A 20 -6.53 8.28 -11.21
C LEU A 20 -5.43 7.27 -10.83
N THR A 21 -4.29 7.27 -11.51
CA THR A 21 -3.19 6.32 -11.26
C THR A 21 -2.10 6.89 -10.35
N GLY A 22 -2.27 8.10 -9.80
CA GLY A 22 -1.22 8.85 -9.08
C GLY A 22 -1.14 8.63 -7.56
N CYS A 23 -2.13 8.00 -6.94
CA CYS A 23 -2.21 7.81 -5.48
C CYS A 23 -2.55 6.35 -5.16
N ALA A 24 -1.66 5.43 -5.52
CA ALA A 24 -1.83 4.03 -5.14
C ALA A 24 -1.00 3.77 -3.89
N ASP A 25 -1.67 3.58 -2.76
CA ASP A 25 -1.04 3.09 -1.55
C ASP A 25 -0.41 1.73 -1.81
N ARG A 26 0.73 1.48 -1.16
CA ARG A 26 1.43 0.20 -1.30
C ARG A 26 1.23 -0.63 -0.06
N THR A 27 1.15 -1.94 -0.25
CA THR A 27 1.01 -2.89 0.85
C THR A 27 2.32 -3.63 1.08
N GLU A 28 2.76 -3.68 2.33
CA GLU A 28 3.97 -4.36 2.77
C GLU A 28 3.62 -5.38 3.85
N SER A 29 4.24 -6.57 3.82
CA SER A 29 4.30 -7.44 4.99
C SER A 29 5.39 -6.93 5.93
N VAL A 30 5.08 -6.82 7.21
CA VAL A 30 6.02 -6.44 8.26
C VAL A 30 6.16 -7.57 9.28
N THR A 31 7.39 -7.83 9.71
CA THR A 31 7.68 -8.74 10.83
C THR A 31 8.44 -7.99 11.91
N TRP A 32 8.06 -8.13 13.18
CA TRP A 32 8.76 -7.52 14.31
C TRP A 32 8.68 -8.41 15.56
N THR A 33 9.45 -8.06 16.60
CA THR A 33 9.35 -8.68 17.92
C THR A 33 8.65 -7.73 18.87
N ASP A 34 7.61 -8.19 19.55
CA ASP A 34 6.94 -7.37 20.55
C ASP A 34 7.63 -7.39 21.93
N GLU A 35 7.14 -6.56 22.84
CA GLU A 35 7.65 -6.46 24.21
C GLU A 35 7.51 -7.76 25.02
N HIS A 36 6.61 -8.66 24.60
CA HIS A 36 6.39 -9.95 25.25
C HIS A 36 7.33 -11.03 24.70
N GLY A 37 8.14 -10.72 23.68
CA GLY A 37 9.06 -11.65 23.03
C GLY A 37 8.42 -12.54 21.97
N ARG A 38 7.21 -12.21 21.49
CA ARG A 38 6.58 -12.90 20.37
C ARG A 38 7.11 -12.38 19.05
N ALA A 39 7.20 -13.26 18.06
CA ALA A 39 7.42 -12.88 16.67
C ALA A 39 6.06 -12.55 16.05
N CYS A 40 5.87 -11.30 15.64
CA CYS A 40 4.64 -10.82 15.04
C CYS A 40 4.82 -10.61 13.54
N THR A 41 3.77 -10.90 12.77
CA THR A 41 3.64 -10.56 11.35
C THR A 41 2.37 -9.75 11.16
N GLY A 42 2.43 -8.72 10.32
CA GLY A 42 1.28 -7.88 9.99
C GLY A 42 1.34 -7.39 8.56
N VAL A 43 0.26 -6.73 8.15
CA VAL A 43 0.14 -6.09 6.84
C VAL A 43 0.10 -4.58 7.05
N ALA A 44 1.08 -3.89 6.51
CA ALA A 44 1.16 -2.44 6.52
C ALA A 44 0.60 -1.87 5.21
N VAL A 45 -0.33 -0.94 5.32
CA VAL A 45 -0.69 -0.04 4.23
C VAL A 45 0.17 1.21 4.37
N VAL A 46 0.92 1.55 3.33
CA VAL A 46 1.77 2.74 3.30
C VAL A 46 1.14 3.78 2.39
N ASP A 47 0.75 4.90 3.00
CA ASP A 47 0.18 6.04 2.29
C ASP A 47 1.21 6.60 1.31
N SER A 48 0.78 6.80 0.07
CA SER A 48 1.64 7.27 -1.01
C SER A 48 2.02 8.76 -0.91
N SER A 49 1.30 9.54 -0.10
CA SER A 49 1.41 10.99 0.03
C SER A 49 2.40 11.42 1.11
N ASP A 50 2.39 10.77 2.27
CA ASP A 50 3.25 11.10 3.42
C ASP A 50 4.15 9.94 3.88
N GLY A 51 3.87 8.70 3.45
CA GLY A 51 4.62 7.52 3.85
C GLY A 51 4.21 6.97 5.22
N ASP A 52 3.12 7.46 5.81
CA ASP A 52 2.56 6.94 7.04
C ASP A 52 2.15 5.47 6.84
N ARG A 53 2.35 4.69 7.90
CA ARG A 53 2.17 3.24 7.87
C ARG A 53 1.14 2.83 8.89
N GLU A 54 0.06 2.22 8.42
CA GLU A 54 -0.95 1.62 9.27
C GLU A 54 -0.81 0.10 9.22
N VAL A 55 -0.53 -0.53 10.36
CA VAL A 55 -0.32 -1.98 10.46
C VAL A 55 -1.61 -2.66 10.94
N THR A 56 -2.09 -3.62 10.16
CA THR A 56 -3.33 -4.37 10.39
C THR A 56 -3.08 -5.87 10.29
N SER A 57 -4.10 -6.69 10.60
CA SER A 57 -4.05 -8.15 10.49
C SER A 57 -2.84 -8.78 11.20
N ILE A 58 -2.60 -8.32 12.43
CA ILE A 58 -1.46 -8.72 13.25
C ILE A 58 -1.68 -10.12 13.80
N ASP A 59 -0.71 -11.00 13.55
CA ASP A 59 -0.62 -12.35 14.11
C ASP A 59 0.71 -12.49 14.85
N CYS A 60 0.67 -13.00 16.09
CA CYS A 60 1.83 -13.05 16.97
C CYS A 60 1.93 -14.41 17.66
N ASP A 61 3.11 -15.04 17.54
CA ASP A 61 3.40 -16.32 18.18
C ASP A 61 4.78 -16.33 18.84
N TYR A 62 4.94 -17.17 19.86
CA TYR A 62 6.25 -17.39 20.46
C TYR A 62 7.14 -18.23 19.54
N PRO A 63 8.43 -17.90 19.41
CA PRO A 63 9.36 -18.74 18.67
C PRO A 63 9.51 -20.12 19.33
N PRO A 64 9.84 -21.17 18.56
CA PRO A 64 10.14 -22.49 19.12
C PRO A 64 11.21 -22.42 20.21
N ALA A 65 11.15 -23.36 21.16
CA ALA A 65 12.10 -23.42 22.28
C ALA A 65 13.56 -23.36 21.81
N GLY A 66 14.36 -22.49 22.44
CA GLY A 66 15.77 -22.27 22.10
C GLY A 66 16.01 -21.43 20.85
N ARG A 67 14.97 -20.88 20.20
CA ARG A 67 15.09 -19.96 19.07
C ARG A 67 14.73 -18.54 19.51
N ARG A 68 15.39 -17.56 18.90
CA ARG A 68 15.03 -16.15 19.01
C ARG A 68 14.17 -15.75 17.82
N PRO A 69 13.29 -14.76 17.96
CA PRO A 69 12.64 -14.12 16.81
C PRO A 69 13.68 -13.63 15.80
N GLY A 70 13.29 -13.58 14.53
CA GLY A 70 14.12 -12.98 13.48
C GLY A 70 14.21 -11.46 13.62
N ASP A 71 15.02 -10.86 12.75
CA ASP A 71 15.12 -9.41 12.65
C ASP A 71 13.81 -8.79 12.17
N GLU A 72 13.62 -7.51 12.46
CA GLU A 72 12.51 -6.75 11.90
C GLU A 72 12.69 -6.64 10.37
N THR A 73 11.63 -6.94 9.61
CA THR A 73 11.68 -6.82 8.15
C THR A 73 10.42 -6.21 7.58
N TRP A 74 10.59 -5.46 6.49
CA TRP A 74 9.52 -4.86 5.70
C TRP A 74 9.70 -5.30 4.25
N LYS A 75 8.67 -5.86 3.65
CA LYS A 75 8.73 -6.38 2.28
C LYS A 75 7.44 -6.08 1.54
N PRO A 76 7.48 -5.66 0.27
CA PRO A 76 6.28 -5.58 -0.56
C PRO A 76 5.56 -6.93 -0.59
N LEU A 77 4.23 -6.89 -0.58
CA LEU A 77 3.46 -8.12 -0.84
C LEU A 77 3.69 -8.57 -2.30
N PRO A 78 3.80 -9.89 -2.54
CA PRO A 78 3.77 -10.42 -3.89
C PRO A 78 2.40 -10.13 -4.52
N GLY A 79 2.40 -9.54 -5.71
CA GLY A 79 1.21 -9.22 -6.51
C GLY A 79 0.80 -10.31 -7.47
#